data_AF-A0A7W8LI90-F1
#
_entry.id   AF-A0A7W8LI90-F1
#
_cell.length_a   1.000
_cell.length_b   1.000
_cell.length_c   1.000
_cell.angle_alpha   90.00
_cell.angle_beta   90.00
_cell.angle_gamma   90.00
#
_symmetry.space_group_name_H-M   'P 1'
#
loop_
_entity.id
_entity.type
_entity.pdbx_description
1 polymer ?
#
loop_
_entity_poly.entity_id
_entity_poly.type
_entity_poly.pdbx_seq_one_letter_code
_entity_poly.pdbx_strand_id
1 'polypeptide(L)'
;MKTPPVPSNSERIYVLDAKNRPVEVFDHGAWSRWMTENELIFRRTLLDDYGVTVTTRFRGVSKPKTGEALLFVTRVAGMQAQDNRSYGASTLDEALEQHERIVQKILRIMTGR
;
A
#
# COMPACT_ATOMS: atom_id res chain seq x y z
N MET A 1 -26.34 5.06 27.55
CA MET A 1 -24.94 4.60 27.55
C MET A 1 -24.13 5.62 26.77
N LYS A 2 -23.13 6.24 27.39
CA LYS A 2 -22.34 7.33 26.78
C LYS A 2 -21.13 6.66 26.12
N THR A 3 -21.08 6.66 24.79
CA THR A 3 -19.95 6.14 24.02
C THR A 3 -18.68 6.89 24.45
N PRO A 4 -17.58 6.22 24.81
CA PRO A 4 -16.35 6.92 25.14
C PRO A 4 -15.91 7.76 23.94
N PRO A 5 -15.39 8.99 24.15
CA PRO A 5 -14.83 9.77 23.05
C PRO A 5 -13.66 8.96 22.45
N VAL A 6 -13.76 8.65 21.16
CA VAL A 6 -12.67 8.02 20.40
C VAL A 6 -11.44 8.93 20.56
N PRO A 7 -10.31 8.43 21.07
CA PRO A 7 -9.13 9.26 21.22
C PRO A 7 -8.75 9.77 19.83
N SER A 8 -8.64 11.09 19.70
CA SER A 8 -8.34 11.84 18.47
C SER A 8 -6.96 11.55 17.84
N ASN A 9 -6.32 10.47 18.28
CA ASN A 9 -5.01 9.99 17.88
C ASN A 9 -5.01 8.48 17.53
N SER A 10 -6.18 7.85 17.42
CA SER A 10 -6.31 6.45 16.98
C SER A 10 -6.04 6.32 15.49
N GLU A 11 -5.30 5.27 15.10
CA GLU A 11 -5.13 4.89 13.71
C GLU A 11 -6.50 4.65 13.05
N ARG A 12 -6.66 5.11 11.81
CA ARG A 12 -7.87 4.84 11.03
C ARG A 12 -7.65 3.56 10.23
N ILE A 13 -8.59 2.64 10.32
CA ILE A 13 -8.51 1.33 9.70
C ILE A 13 -9.49 1.23 8.52
N TYR A 14 -9.07 0.54 7.48
CA TYR A 14 -9.78 0.46 6.21
C TYR A 14 -9.77 -0.97 5.69
N VAL A 15 -10.86 -1.35 5.03
CA VAL A 15 -10.98 -2.56 4.18
C VAL A 15 -11.27 -2.13 2.74
N LEU A 16 -11.29 -3.08 1.81
CA LEU A 16 -11.68 -2.81 0.42
C LEU A 16 -13.10 -3.31 0.15
N ASP A 17 -13.87 -2.50 -0.56
CA ASP A 17 -15.14 -2.95 -1.13
C ASP A 17 -14.93 -3.84 -2.37
N ALA A 18 -16.02 -4.34 -2.95
CA ALA A 18 -15.98 -5.17 -4.17
C ALA A 18 -15.39 -4.46 -5.40
N LYS A 19 -15.22 -3.14 -5.35
CA LYS A 19 -14.60 -2.30 -6.40
C LYS A 19 -13.18 -1.85 -6.03
N ASN A 20 -12.57 -2.47 -5.01
CA ASN A 20 -11.26 -2.12 -4.48
C ASN A 20 -11.15 -0.67 -3.98
N ARG A 21 -12.26 -0.09 -3.50
CA ARG A 21 -12.26 1.22 -2.88
C ARG A 21 -12.06 1.09 -1.37
N PRO A 22 -11.18 1.90 -0.77
CA PRO A 22 -11.03 1.89 0.68
C PRO A 22 -12.29 2.36 1.40
N VAL A 23 -12.74 1.57 2.37
CA VAL A 23 -13.87 1.88 3.25
C VAL A 23 -13.38 1.87 4.68
N GLU A 24 -13.56 3.00 5.39
CA GLU A 24 -13.21 3.12 6.79
C GLU A 24 -14.11 2.22 7.65
N VAL A 25 -13.51 1.49 8.58
CA VAL A 25 -14.23 0.64 9.54
C VAL A 25 -13.77 0.97 10.96
N PHE A 26 -14.56 0.58 11.96
CA PHE A 26 -14.28 0.90 13.36
C PHE A 26 -14.08 -0.34 14.25
N ASP A 27 -14.45 -1.52 13.75
CA ASP A 27 -14.22 -2.79 14.42
C ASP A 27 -12.84 -3.35 14.04
N HIS A 28 -11.89 -3.23 14.97
CA HIS A 28 -10.52 -3.72 14.79
C HIS A 28 -10.45 -5.26 14.67
N GLY A 29 -11.34 -6.00 15.34
CA GLY A 29 -11.36 -7.46 15.27
C GLY A 29 -11.82 -7.95 13.90
N ALA A 30 -12.90 -7.36 13.38
CA ALA A 30 -13.38 -7.63 12.03
C ALA A 30 -12.34 -7.21 10.96
N TRP A 31 -11.73 -6.03 11.13
CA TRP A 31 -10.66 -5.56 10.26
C TRP A 31 -9.45 -6.50 10.24
N SER A 32 -8.95 -6.92 11.40
CA SER A 32 -7.77 -7.79 11.50
C SER A 32 -8.01 -9.15 10.83
N ARG A 33 -9.22 -9.72 11.00
CA ARG A 33 -9.63 -10.94 10.31
C ARG A 33 -9.68 -10.73 8.80
N TRP A 34 -10.35 -9.68 8.34
CA TRP A 34 -10.46 -9.35 6.92
C TRP A 34 -9.08 -9.18 6.26
N MET A 35 -8.15 -8.47 6.91
CA MET A 35 -6.79 -8.27 6.42
C MET A 35 -5.98 -9.57 6.33
N THR A 36 -6.32 -10.59 7.11
CA THR A 36 -5.65 -11.89 7.10
C THR A 36 -6.25 -12.83 6.05
N GLU A 37 -7.56 -12.75 5.83
CA GLU A 37 -8.29 -13.64 4.93
C GLU A 37 -8.23 -13.19 3.46
N ASN A 38 -7.88 -11.93 3.17
CA ASN A 38 -7.87 -11.40 1.81
C ASN A 38 -6.45 -11.28 1.24
N GLU A 39 -6.32 -11.48 -0.07
CA GLU A 39 -5.08 -11.16 -0.80
C GLU A 39 -4.94 -9.64 -0.89
N LEU A 40 -3.84 -9.11 -0.35
CA LEU A 40 -3.60 -7.68 -0.26
C LEU A 40 -2.53 -7.21 -1.25
N ILE A 41 -1.84 -8.13 -1.93
CA ILE A 41 -0.88 -7.82 -2.98
C ILE A 41 -1.62 -7.77 -4.31
N PHE A 42 -1.70 -6.59 -4.89
CA PHE A 42 -2.36 -6.36 -6.17
C PHE A 42 -1.43 -6.61 -7.35
N ARG A 43 -0.14 -6.32 -7.18
CA ARG A 43 0.85 -6.52 -8.23
C ARG A 43 2.22 -6.79 -7.63
N ARG A 44 2.89 -7.81 -8.17
CA ARG A 44 4.29 -8.08 -7.90
C ARG A 44 5.00 -8.28 -9.23
N THR A 45 6.05 -7.49 -9.45
CA THR A 45 6.94 -7.62 -10.60
C THR A 45 8.31 -8.00 -10.10
N LEU A 46 8.80 -9.15 -10.59
CA LEU A 46 10.14 -9.65 -10.34
C LEU A 46 11.01 -9.26 -11.53
N LEU A 47 12.13 -8.61 -11.25
CA LEU A 47 13.17 -8.26 -12.21
C LEU A 47 14.41 -9.08 -11.84
N ASP A 48 14.33 -10.39 -12.11
CA ASP A 48 15.26 -11.41 -11.60
C ASP A 48 16.70 -11.14 -12.02
N ASP A 49 16.91 -10.69 -13.28
CA ASP A 49 18.23 -10.33 -13.82
C ASP A 49 18.94 -9.22 -13.01
N TYR A 50 18.17 -8.45 -12.25
CA TYR A 50 18.65 -7.34 -11.43
C TYR A 50 18.46 -7.58 -9.94
N GLY A 51 17.89 -8.72 -9.53
CA GLY A 51 17.55 -9.03 -8.14
C GLY A 51 16.53 -8.07 -7.52
N VAL A 52 15.72 -7.37 -8.32
CA VAL A 52 14.77 -6.34 -7.85
C VAL A 52 13.35 -6.87 -7.84
N THR A 53 12.60 -6.56 -6.78
CA THR A 53 11.17 -6.84 -6.66
C THR A 53 10.40 -5.55 -6.41
N VAL A 54 9.38 -5.29 -7.22
CA VAL A 54 8.42 -4.20 -7.01
C VAL A 54 7.09 -4.81 -6.58
N THR A 55 6.56 -4.42 -5.43
CA THR A 55 5.30 -4.94 -4.88
C THR A 55 4.35 -3.81 -4.55
N THR A 56 3.14 -3.85 -5.09
CA THR A 56 2.02 -2.96 -4.73
C THR A 56 1.01 -3.71 -3.89
N ARG A 57 0.72 -3.18 -2.70
CA ARG A 57 -0.20 -3.81 -1.76
C ARG A 57 -1.11 -2.80 -1.06
N PHE A 58 -2.22 -3.28 -0.53
CA PHE A 58 -3.06 -2.53 0.40
C PHE A 58 -2.54 -2.68 1.83
N ARG A 59 -2.48 -1.57 2.58
CA ARG A 59 -2.01 -1.53 3.97
C ARG A 59 -3.14 -1.57 4.99
N GLY A 60 -4.33 -1.08 4.64
CA GLY A 60 -5.51 -1.09 5.51
C GLY A 60 -5.44 -0.20 6.75
N VAL A 61 -4.38 0.60 6.93
CA VAL A 61 -4.26 1.52 8.07
C VAL A 61 -3.63 2.84 7.64
N SER A 62 -4.21 3.95 8.10
CA SER A 62 -3.70 5.32 7.91
C SER A 62 -3.35 5.96 9.25
N LYS A 63 -2.25 6.72 9.26
CA LYS A 63 -1.83 7.50 10.44
C LYS A 63 -2.64 8.80 10.51
N PRO A 64 -3.11 9.22 11.70
CA PRO A 64 -4.01 10.37 11.85
C PRO A 64 -3.40 11.73 11.46
N LYS A 65 -2.08 11.85 11.28
CA LYS A 65 -1.37 13.13 11.06
C LYS A 65 -1.12 13.50 9.60
N THR A 66 -1.29 12.57 8.67
CA THR A 66 -1.12 12.82 7.23
C THR A 66 -2.52 12.81 6.64
N GLY A 67 -3.09 13.98 6.37
CA GLY A 67 -4.50 14.16 5.99
C GLY A 67 -4.97 13.38 4.76
N GLU A 68 -4.07 12.66 4.08
CA GLU A 68 -4.38 11.77 2.98
C GLU A 68 -4.13 10.31 3.38
N ALA A 69 -5.17 9.47 3.23
CA ALA A 69 -5.09 8.05 3.49
C ALA A 69 -4.40 7.34 2.31
N LEU A 70 -3.07 7.35 2.31
CA LEU A 70 -2.25 6.62 1.34
C LEU A 70 -2.23 5.12 1.68
N LEU A 71 -3.31 4.43 1.33
CA LEU A 71 -3.59 3.06 1.75
C LEU A 71 -3.00 2.01 0.80
N PHE A 72 -2.68 2.41 -0.43
CA PHE A 72 -1.97 1.57 -1.38
C PHE A 72 -0.49 1.94 -1.37
N VAL A 73 0.37 0.95 -1.21
CA VAL A 73 1.81 1.16 -1.08
C VAL A 73 2.54 0.31 -2.11
N THR A 74 3.33 0.97 -2.95
CA THR A 74 4.29 0.34 -3.85
C THR A 74 5.68 0.39 -3.22
N ARG A 75 6.26 -0.77 -2.95
CA ARG A 75 7.60 -0.94 -2.37
C ARG A 75 8.55 -1.56 -3.39
N VAL A 76 9.77 -1.04 -3.46
CA VAL A 76 10.89 -1.63 -4.21
C VAL A 76 11.85 -2.29 -3.22
N ALA A 77 12.27 -3.52 -3.49
CA ALA A 77 13.27 -4.25 -2.72
C ALA A 77 14.32 -4.86 -3.67
N GLY A 78 15.56 -5.04 -3.21
CA GLY A 78 16.69 -5.55 -3.99
C GLY A 78 17.59 -4.48 -4.65
N MET A 79 17.32 -3.19 -4.46
CA MET A 79 18.22 -2.09 -4.85
C MET A 79 19.00 -1.58 -3.63
N GLN A 80 20.31 -1.85 -3.56
CA GLN A 80 21.18 -1.36 -2.47
C GLN A 80 20.91 0.12 -2.12
N ALA A 81 20.87 0.43 -0.82
CA ALA A 81 20.54 1.72 -0.19
C ALA A 81 19.16 2.35 -0.53
N GLN A 82 18.49 1.95 -1.61
CA GLN A 82 17.15 2.43 -2.02
C GLN A 82 15.99 1.46 -1.66
N ASP A 83 16.29 0.32 -1.06
CA ASP A 83 15.37 -0.72 -0.55
C ASP A 83 14.28 -0.28 0.45
N ASN A 84 14.35 0.99 0.86
CA ASN A 84 13.40 1.60 1.79
C ASN A 84 12.44 2.59 1.13
N ARG A 85 12.48 2.73 -0.20
CA ARG A 85 11.51 3.60 -0.90
C ARG A 85 10.15 2.91 -0.99
N SER A 86 9.19 3.49 -0.30
CA SER A 86 7.78 3.17 -0.38
C SER A 86 7.05 4.37 -0.96
N TYR A 87 6.15 4.09 -1.90
CA TYR A 87 5.35 5.11 -2.58
C TYR A 87 3.89 4.86 -2.24
N GLY A 88 3.25 5.85 -1.64
CA GLY A 88 1.85 5.79 -1.24
C GLY A 88 0.93 6.37 -2.32
N ALA A 89 -0.23 5.76 -2.49
CA ALA A 89 -1.30 6.22 -3.37
C ALA A 89 -2.67 6.12 -2.66
N SER A 90 -3.59 6.99 -3.04
CA SER A 90 -4.94 7.09 -2.46
C SER A 90 -5.89 6.05 -3.04
N THR A 91 -5.69 5.69 -4.32
CA THR A 91 -6.47 4.70 -5.05
C THR A 91 -5.61 3.55 -5.59
N LEU A 92 -6.25 2.43 -5.89
CA LEU A 92 -5.57 1.28 -6.51
C LEU A 92 -5.03 1.64 -7.89
N ASP A 93 -5.81 2.33 -8.72
CA ASP A 93 -5.42 2.69 -10.10
C ASP A 93 -4.16 3.55 -10.10
N GLU A 94 -4.11 4.59 -9.26
CA GLU A 94 -2.90 5.41 -9.06
C GLU A 94 -1.70 4.57 -8.63
N ALA A 95 -1.90 3.62 -7.71
CA ALA A 95 -0.85 2.74 -7.23
C ALA A 95 -0.29 1.84 -8.34
N LEU A 96 -1.15 1.35 -9.23
CA LEU A 96 -0.78 0.48 -10.36
C LEU A 96 -0.09 1.26 -11.48
N GLU A 97 -0.54 2.47 -11.80
CA GLU A 97 0.19 3.36 -12.71
C GLU A 97 1.58 3.68 -12.16
N GLN A 98 1.65 4.01 -10.87
CA GLN A 98 2.92 4.29 -10.21
C GLN A 98 3.83 3.06 -10.20
N HIS A 99 3.29 1.87 -9.98
CA HIS A 99 4.03 0.61 -10.09
C HIS A 99 4.68 0.47 -11.46
N GLU A 100 3.91 0.65 -12.53
CA GLU A 100 4.42 0.52 -13.89
C GLU A 100 5.53 1.56 -14.17
N ARG A 101 5.30 2.83 -13.80
CA ARG A 101 6.31 3.88 -13.94
C ARG A 101 7.60 3.54 -13.20
N ILE A 102 7.51 2.96 -12.00
CA ILE A 102 8.67 2.54 -11.21
C ILE A 102 9.42 1.41 -11.93
N VAL A 103 8.72 0.36 -12.38
CA VAL A 103 9.32 -0.75 -13.11
C VAL A 103 10.04 -0.25 -14.35
N GLN A 104 9.39 0.57 -15.17
CA GLN A 104 9.99 1.13 -16.38
C GLN A 104 11.22 2.00 -16.07
N LYS A 105 11.16 2.80 -15.00
CA LYS A 105 12.30 3.60 -14.55
C LYS A 105 13.48 2.73 -14.12
N ILE A 106 13.22 1.64 -13.39
CA ILE A 106 14.26 0.70 -12.95
C ILE A 106 14.91 0.04 -14.15
N LEU A 107 14.10 -0.49 -15.07
CA LEU A 107 14.59 -1.11 -16.31
C LEU A 107 15.45 -0.13 -17.11
N ARG A 108 15.03 1.13 -17.23
CA ARG A 108 15.82 2.18 -17.90
C ARG A 108 17.18 2.38 -17.25
N ILE A 109 17.21 2.56 -15.93
CA ILE A 109 18.46 2.75 -15.17
C ILE A 109 19.39 1.54 -15.33
N MET A 110 18.85 0.33 -15.29
CA MET A 110 19.62 -0.92 -15.34
C MET A 110 20.11 -1.28 -16.75
N THR A 111 19.37 -0.88 -17.80
CA THR A 111 19.75 -1.13 -19.20
C THR A 111 20.63 -0.02 -19.79
N GLY A 112 20.85 1.08 -19.05
CA GLY A 112 21.71 2.19 -19.48
C GLY A 112 21.19 2.96 -20.70
N ARG A 113 19.90 2.85 -21.02
CA ARG A 113 19.22 3.59 -22.10
C ARG A 113 18.33 4.71 -21.60
#